data_AF-A0A7S1WPA2-F1
#
_entry.id   AF-A0A7S1WPA2-F1
#
_cell.length_a   1.000
_cell.length_b   1.000
_cell.length_c   1.000
_cell.angle_alpha   90.00
_cell.angle_beta   90.00
_cell.angle_gamma   90.00
#
_symmetry.space_group_name_H-M   'P 1'
#
loop_
_entity.id
_entity.type
_entity.pdbx_description
1 polymer ?
#
loop_
_entity_poly.entity_id
_entity_poly.type
_entity_poly.pdbx_seq_one_letter_code
_entity_poly.pdbx_strand_id
1 'polypeptide(L)'
;MMALARGGRVRIEGLQARPELNGQEGTLVRFIESSERWQVKLNDSSDGSTLSLRPANLQCLVATGGNTEGCDEDEAARADGADLRSRAVALGAGSRVRLAGLKARQELNGRFGLALSFDLAKSRWRVALQGLPHESYILLKADNLEVLPHRILLAKIAGKGMGVQAVADIERGELVLAEKPALTLSRWEMMAPDEDVLLDKVRQLEVQEQTNFWSLHDFKQRDGAKSARGIFDTNAIACGESTCRDTVNGMFLLGSRFNHSCRPNVNRVWKQSLGLELFHAAIDIPQGTELCIYYQDVRDSRRERQAELERAFRFTCACEVCSLTGRAQ
;
A
#
# COMPACT_ATOMS: atom_id res chain seq x y z
N MET A 1 21.68 16.48 -13.54
CA MET A 1 22.28 16.17 -12.22
C MET A 1 21.36 15.16 -11.54
N MET A 2 21.83 13.93 -11.27
CA MET A 2 20.97 12.85 -10.76
C MET A 2 20.52 13.14 -9.33
N ALA A 3 19.23 12.96 -9.04
CA ALA A 3 18.68 13.20 -7.70
C ALA A 3 19.09 12.07 -6.75
N LEU A 4 19.59 12.44 -5.57
CA LEU A 4 19.87 11.51 -4.47
C LEU A 4 18.54 11.02 -3.89
N ALA A 5 18.35 9.71 -3.82
CA ALA A 5 17.14 9.08 -3.30
C ALA A 5 17.52 8.05 -2.24
N ARG A 6 16.66 7.90 -1.22
CA ARG A 6 16.83 6.87 -0.18
C ARG A 6 16.94 5.47 -0.83
N GLY A 7 17.93 4.69 -0.41
CA GLY A 7 18.31 3.41 -1.01
C GLY A 7 19.25 3.51 -2.21
N GLY A 8 19.52 4.73 -2.72
CA GLY A 8 20.44 4.95 -3.83
C GLY A 8 21.90 4.67 -3.43
N ARG A 9 22.64 4.03 -4.33
CA ARG A 9 24.09 3.87 -4.20
C ARG A 9 24.79 5.14 -4.61
N VAL A 10 25.71 5.60 -3.77
CA VAL A 10 26.43 6.84 -3.94
C VAL A 10 27.92 6.63 -3.70
N ARG A 11 28.74 7.35 -4.43
CA ARG A 11 30.16 7.55 -4.15
C ARG A 11 30.36 8.89 -3.48
N ILE A 12 31.21 8.93 -2.48
CA ILE A 12 31.53 10.15 -1.76
C ILE A 12 32.62 10.91 -2.52
N GLU A 13 32.41 12.21 -2.78
CA GLU A 13 33.37 13.07 -3.47
C GLU A 13 33.45 14.47 -2.82
N GLY A 14 34.59 15.14 -2.94
CA GLY A 14 34.74 16.54 -2.54
C GLY A 14 34.68 16.82 -1.03
N LEU A 15 34.83 15.82 -0.15
CA LEU A 15 35.00 16.05 1.29
C LEU A 15 36.37 16.66 1.57
N GLN A 16 36.40 17.90 2.06
CA GLN A 16 37.64 18.58 2.48
C GLN A 16 38.05 18.23 3.92
N ALA A 17 37.08 18.02 4.81
CA ALA A 17 37.33 17.77 6.23
C ALA A 17 37.79 16.34 6.53
N ARG A 18 37.45 15.38 5.66
CA ARG A 18 37.82 13.97 5.74
C ARG A 18 38.09 13.39 4.34
N PRO A 19 39.22 13.77 3.70
CA PRO A 19 39.54 13.38 2.33
C PRO A 19 39.66 11.87 2.12
N GLU A 20 39.99 11.11 3.16
CA GLU A 20 40.14 9.65 3.17
C GLU A 20 38.86 8.87 2.85
N LEU A 21 37.71 9.53 2.97
CA LEU A 21 36.40 8.96 2.64
C LEU A 21 35.99 9.22 1.18
N ASN A 22 36.72 10.08 0.44
CA ASN A 22 36.44 10.30 -0.97
C ASN A 22 36.78 9.04 -1.78
N GLY A 23 35.92 8.68 -2.73
CA GLY A 23 36.01 7.45 -3.52
C GLY A 23 35.29 6.25 -2.91
N GLN A 24 34.93 6.29 -1.62
CA GLN A 24 34.18 5.22 -0.98
C GLN A 24 32.70 5.22 -1.40
N GLU A 25 32.12 4.03 -1.43
CA GLU A 25 30.72 3.81 -1.81
C GLU A 25 29.85 3.55 -0.58
N GLY A 26 28.63 4.06 -0.64
CA GLY A 26 27.63 3.85 0.40
C GLY A 26 26.22 3.91 -0.12
N THR A 27 25.29 3.61 0.77
CA THR A 27 23.86 3.62 0.50
C THR A 27 23.20 4.75 1.29
N LEU A 28 22.35 5.52 0.62
CA LEU A 28 21.58 6.60 1.25
C LEU A 28 20.50 6.02 2.16
N VAL A 29 20.58 6.29 3.46
CA VAL A 29 19.64 5.78 4.47
C VAL A 29 18.44 6.71 4.64
N ARG A 30 18.68 8.01 4.79
CA ARG A 30 17.65 9.05 4.90
C ARG A 30 18.26 10.44 4.74
N PHE A 31 17.42 11.42 4.39
CA PHE A 31 17.79 12.83 4.41
C PHE A 31 17.40 13.44 5.77
N ILE A 32 18.32 14.21 6.36
CA ILE A 32 18.12 14.92 7.63
C ILE A 32 17.83 16.38 7.29
N GLU A 33 16.55 16.75 7.27
CA GLU A 33 16.09 18.09 6.87
C GLU A 33 16.67 19.21 7.74
N SER A 34 16.82 18.97 9.06
CA SER A 34 17.37 19.97 9.99
C SER A 34 18.82 20.36 9.74
N SER A 35 19.57 19.55 8.97
CA SER A 35 20.99 19.81 8.67
C SER A 35 21.30 19.78 7.17
N GLU A 36 20.27 19.59 6.33
CA GLU A 36 20.34 19.41 4.88
C GLU A 36 21.42 18.40 4.44
N ARG A 37 21.53 17.29 5.19
CA ARG A 37 22.54 16.25 4.97
C ARG A 37 21.91 14.87 4.83
N TRP A 38 22.50 14.05 3.97
CA TRP A 38 22.19 12.65 3.83
C TRP A 38 22.93 11.81 4.85
N GLN A 39 22.20 10.89 5.49
CA GLN A 39 22.79 9.81 6.24
C GLN A 39 23.19 8.71 5.26
N VAL A 40 24.48 8.44 5.13
CA VAL A 40 25.06 7.45 4.22
C VAL A 40 25.66 6.32 5.04
N LYS A 41 25.26 5.09 4.75
CA LYS A 41 25.90 3.88 5.29
C LYS A 41 26.97 3.42 4.32
N LEU A 42 28.23 3.39 4.76
CA LEU A 42 29.33 2.88 3.93
C LEU A 42 29.19 1.36 3.74
N ASN A 43 29.50 0.87 2.53
CA ASN A 43 29.39 -0.56 2.23
C ASN A 43 30.44 -1.39 3.00
N ASP A 44 31.58 -0.79 3.34
CA ASP A 44 32.71 -1.45 4.01
C ASP A 44 32.69 -1.29 5.56
N SER A 45 31.64 -0.67 6.12
CA SER A 45 31.51 -0.52 7.57
C SER A 45 30.72 -1.69 8.16
N SER A 46 31.43 -2.64 8.77
CA SER A 46 30.85 -3.78 9.50
C SER A 46 30.12 -3.38 10.79
N ASP A 47 30.36 -2.16 11.30
CA ASP A 47 29.85 -1.67 12.58
C ASP A 47 28.52 -0.91 12.47
N GLY A 48 27.92 -0.86 11.28
CA GLY A 48 26.63 -0.18 11.05
C GLY A 48 26.68 1.35 11.17
N SER A 49 27.86 1.93 11.34
CA SER A 49 28.06 3.38 11.47
C SER A 49 27.59 4.13 10.21
N THR A 50 27.00 5.30 10.41
CA THR A 50 26.47 6.13 9.33
C THR A 50 27.07 7.53 9.37
N LEU A 51 27.34 8.08 8.19
CA LEU A 51 27.94 9.40 8.01
C LEU A 51 26.90 10.41 7.53
N SER A 52 26.95 11.63 8.06
CA SER A 52 26.08 12.73 7.63
C SER A 52 26.79 13.63 6.62
N LEU A 53 26.45 13.50 5.34
CA LEU A 53 27.16 14.12 4.21
C LEU A 53 26.25 15.06 3.43
N ARG A 54 26.79 16.17 2.91
CA ARG A 54 26.00 17.10 2.09
C ARG A 54 25.69 16.46 0.74
N PRO A 55 24.55 16.78 0.11
CA PRO A 55 24.24 16.35 -1.26
C PRO A 55 25.37 16.63 -2.26
N ALA A 56 26.04 17.79 -2.13
CA ALA A 56 27.17 18.18 -2.98
C ALA A 56 28.40 17.25 -2.85
N ASN A 57 28.45 16.39 -1.82
CA ASN A 57 29.53 15.44 -1.60
C ASN A 57 29.18 14.01 -2.05
N LEU A 58 28.08 13.83 -2.79
CA LEU A 58 27.55 12.51 -3.11
C LEU A 58 27.24 12.40 -4.61
N GLN A 59 27.89 11.46 -5.27
CA GLN A 59 27.71 11.14 -6.68
C GLN A 59 26.91 9.84 -6.82
N CYS A 60 25.76 9.87 -7.50
CA CYS A 60 24.92 8.68 -7.69
C CYS A 60 25.55 7.68 -8.67
N LEU A 61 25.56 6.39 -8.32
CA LEU A 61 26.07 5.31 -9.18
C LEU A 61 24.90 4.51 -9.79
N VAL A 62 24.79 4.57 -11.12
CA VAL A 62 23.68 3.99 -11.92
C VAL A 62 23.70 2.45 -11.93
N ALA A 63 22.52 1.82 -12.04
CA ALA A 63 22.37 0.51 -12.68
C ALA A 63 22.11 0.73 -14.18
N THR A 64 23.00 0.21 -15.02
CA THR A 64 23.15 0.47 -16.46
C THR A 64 21.86 0.32 -17.30
N GLY A 65 21.63 1.28 -18.22
CA GLY A 65 20.77 1.08 -19.40
C GLY A 65 20.22 2.34 -20.10
N GLY A 66 21.07 3.08 -20.85
CA GLY A 66 20.73 3.70 -22.16
C GLY A 66 20.13 5.12 -22.28
N ASN A 67 21.00 6.13 -22.51
CA ASN A 67 21.04 7.22 -23.55
C ASN A 67 19.74 7.84 -24.15
N THR A 68 19.60 9.14 -24.51
CA THR A 68 20.42 10.39 -24.53
C THR A 68 19.54 11.61 -24.91
N GLU A 69 19.78 12.77 -24.24
CA GLU A 69 19.93 14.18 -24.72
C GLU A 69 18.81 15.12 -25.28
N GLY A 70 18.88 16.40 -24.82
CA GLY A 70 18.38 17.66 -25.41
C GLY A 70 17.29 18.44 -24.62
N CYS A 71 17.56 19.36 -23.65
CA CYS A 71 17.86 20.82 -23.73
C CYS A 71 16.71 21.65 -24.40
N ASP A 72 16.14 22.78 -23.92
CA ASP A 72 16.50 23.84 -22.96
C ASP A 72 15.24 24.66 -22.53
N GLU A 73 15.40 25.42 -21.43
CA GLU A 73 14.82 26.74 -21.09
C GLU A 73 13.28 26.97 -20.94
N ASP A 74 12.79 27.31 -19.74
CA ASP A 74 12.74 28.72 -19.29
C ASP A 74 12.10 28.92 -17.89
N GLU A 75 12.69 29.85 -17.14
CA GLU A 75 12.37 30.24 -15.78
C GLU A 75 11.22 31.27 -15.73
N ALA A 76 10.01 30.87 -15.34
CA ALA A 76 9.01 31.81 -14.81
C ALA A 76 7.85 31.09 -14.10
N ALA A 77 7.94 30.86 -12.77
CA ALA A 77 6.78 30.75 -11.85
C ALA A 77 7.22 30.32 -10.43
N ARG A 78 8.02 31.14 -9.74
CA ARG A 78 8.45 30.88 -8.34
C ARG A 78 7.45 31.34 -7.26
N ALA A 79 6.20 31.66 -7.60
CA ALA A 79 5.20 32.12 -6.63
C ALA A 79 4.07 31.12 -6.31
N ASP A 80 3.93 30.02 -7.08
CA ASP A 80 2.80 29.06 -6.96
C ASP A 80 3.17 27.78 -6.15
N GLY A 81 4.45 27.63 -5.79
CA GLY A 81 5.00 26.38 -5.27
C GLY A 81 4.64 26.03 -3.83
N ALA A 82 4.10 26.97 -3.05
CA ALA A 82 3.70 26.73 -1.66
C ALA A 82 2.31 26.07 -1.56
N ASP A 83 1.37 26.43 -2.45
CA ASP A 83 0.01 25.87 -2.48
C ASP A 83 0.01 24.45 -3.06
N LEU A 84 0.81 24.21 -4.11
CA LEU A 84 0.99 22.89 -4.75
C LEU A 84 1.57 21.82 -3.81
N ARG A 85 2.48 22.20 -2.91
CA ARG A 85 3.03 21.27 -1.90
C ARG A 85 1.98 20.85 -0.87
N SER A 86 1.03 21.73 -0.53
CA SER A 86 -0.05 21.40 0.42
C SER A 86 -1.05 20.41 -0.17
N ARG A 87 -1.35 20.50 -1.48
CA ARG A 87 -2.25 19.58 -2.19
C ARG A 87 -1.59 18.24 -2.54
N ALA A 88 -0.29 18.25 -2.81
CA ALA A 88 0.49 17.03 -3.08
C ALA A 88 0.62 16.12 -1.83
N VAL A 89 0.53 16.67 -0.62
CA VAL A 89 0.54 15.89 0.63
C VAL A 89 -0.75 15.07 0.83
N ALA A 90 -1.87 15.47 0.22
CA ALA A 90 -3.14 14.73 0.31
C ALA A 90 -3.31 13.62 -0.74
N LEU A 91 -2.52 13.66 -1.82
CA LEU A 91 -2.65 12.72 -2.94
C LEU A 91 -1.63 11.58 -2.78
N GLY A 92 -2.06 10.50 -2.14
CA GLY A 92 -1.28 9.26 -2.00
C GLY A 92 -1.69 8.19 -3.02
N ALA A 93 -0.82 7.18 -3.20
CA ALA A 93 -1.22 5.95 -3.89
C ALA A 93 -2.43 5.31 -3.18
N GLY A 94 -3.45 4.90 -3.94
CA GLY A 94 -4.74 4.44 -3.40
C GLY A 94 -5.77 5.54 -3.17
N SER A 95 -5.44 6.82 -3.42
CA SER A 95 -6.41 7.91 -3.27
C SER A 95 -7.47 7.86 -4.37
N ARG A 96 -8.74 7.95 -3.96
CA ARG A 96 -9.87 8.17 -4.88
C ARG A 96 -9.82 9.61 -5.37
N VAL A 97 -9.88 9.80 -6.68
CA VAL A 97 -9.75 11.12 -7.30
C VAL A 97 -10.86 11.39 -8.30
N ARG A 98 -11.30 12.64 -8.39
CA ARG A 98 -12.10 13.16 -9.51
C ARG A 98 -11.19 13.92 -10.45
N LEU A 99 -11.32 13.64 -11.74
CA LEU A 99 -10.61 14.36 -12.77
C LEU A 99 -11.24 15.72 -13.00
N ALA A 100 -10.43 16.76 -13.03
CA ALA A 100 -10.88 18.13 -13.29
C ALA A 100 -9.83 18.92 -14.08
N GLY A 101 -10.27 19.96 -14.79
CA GLY A 101 -9.38 20.90 -15.46
C GLY A 101 -8.57 20.33 -16.64
N LEU A 102 -8.94 19.16 -17.18
CA LEU A 102 -8.31 18.61 -18.38
C LEU A 102 -8.75 19.40 -19.60
N LYS A 103 -7.81 20.11 -20.24
CA LYS A 103 -8.07 20.90 -21.46
C LYS A 103 -8.10 20.05 -22.73
N ALA A 104 -7.19 19.08 -22.82
CA ALA A 104 -7.02 18.24 -24.02
C ALA A 104 -8.01 17.07 -24.10
N ARG A 105 -8.51 16.61 -22.95
CA ARG A 105 -9.48 15.50 -22.83
C ARG A 105 -10.62 15.88 -21.91
N GLN A 106 -11.43 16.84 -22.36
CA GLN A 106 -12.51 17.42 -21.56
C GLN A 106 -13.61 16.42 -21.22
N GLU A 107 -13.79 15.39 -22.06
CA GLU A 107 -14.70 14.26 -21.86
C GLU A 107 -14.37 13.42 -20.62
N LEU A 108 -13.15 13.55 -20.08
CA LEU A 108 -12.73 12.89 -18.86
C LEU A 108 -12.95 13.72 -17.60
N ASN A 109 -13.27 15.01 -17.72
CA ASN A 109 -13.58 15.82 -16.55
C ASN A 109 -14.86 15.31 -15.87
N GLY A 110 -14.86 15.27 -14.54
CA GLY A 110 -15.93 14.70 -13.73
C GLY A 110 -15.85 13.18 -13.56
N ARG A 111 -15.01 12.48 -14.35
CA ARG A 111 -14.80 11.04 -14.19
C ARG A 111 -14.00 10.76 -12.91
N PHE A 112 -14.30 9.63 -12.28
CA PHE A 112 -13.58 9.15 -11.11
C PHE A 112 -12.45 8.20 -11.50
N GLY A 113 -11.41 8.18 -10.67
CA GLY A 113 -10.30 7.27 -10.79
C GLY A 113 -9.58 7.06 -9.47
N LEU A 114 -8.49 6.31 -9.56
CA LEU A 114 -7.61 5.99 -8.45
C LEU A 114 -6.18 6.39 -8.79
N ALA A 115 -5.57 7.19 -7.92
CA ALA A 115 -4.16 7.50 -8.02
C ALA A 115 -3.33 6.24 -7.66
N LEU A 116 -2.58 5.70 -8.61
CA LEU A 116 -1.82 4.45 -8.44
C LEU A 116 -0.40 4.72 -7.94
N SER A 117 0.30 5.58 -8.67
CA SER A 117 1.69 5.94 -8.38
C SER A 117 2.06 7.23 -9.09
N PHE A 118 3.05 7.93 -8.54
CA PHE A 118 3.63 9.10 -9.17
C PHE A 118 4.80 8.68 -10.08
N ASP A 119 4.69 9.00 -11.36
CA ASP A 119 5.76 8.84 -12.34
C ASP A 119 6.67 10.06 -12.24
N LEU A 120 7.80 9.91 -11.53
CA LEU A 120 8.76 10.98 -11.30
C LEU A 120 9.37 11.53 -12.60
N ALA A 121 9.59 10.67 -13.60
CA ALA A 121 10.18 11.07 -14.87
C ALA A 121 9.25 11.98 -15.68
N LYS A 122 7.94 11.72 -15.60
CA LYS A 122 6.92 12.49 -16.33
C LYS A 122 6.23 13.55 -15.47
N SER A 123 6.57 13.63 -14.18
CA SER A 123 5.88 14.43 -13.16
C SER A 123 4.36 14.30 -13.22
N ARG A 124 3.87 13.06 -13.37
CA ARG A 124 2.45 12.74 -13.56
C ARG A 124 2.04 11.53 -12.76
N TRP A 125 0.83 11.56 -12.24
CA TRP A 125 0.17 10.43 -11.60
C TRP A 125 -0.33 9.44 -12.63
N ARG A 126 -0.04 8.17 -12.41
CA ARG A 126 -0.75 7.05 -13.05
C ARG A 126 -2.10 6.94 -12.38
N VAL A 127 -3.17 7.14 -13.15
CA VAL A 127 -4.54 7.09 -12.65
C VAL A 127 -5.32 6.02 -13.40
N ALA A 128 -5.85 5.04 -12.68
CA ALA A 128 -6.82 4.09 -13.23
C ALA A 128 -8.21 4.75 -13.21
N LEU A 129 -8.93 4.76 -14.33
CA LEU A 129 -10.29 5.30 -14.36
C LEU A 129 -11.32 4.23 -14.05
N GLN A 130 -12.39 4.62 -13.36
CA GLN A 130 -13.53 3.75 -13.13
C GLN A 130 -14.21 3.38 -14.46
N GLY A 131 -14.50 2.08 -14.62
CA GLY A 131 -15.12 1.52 -15.82
C GLY A 131 -14.16 1.22 -16.97
N LEU A 132 -12.86 1.48 -16.82
CA LEU A 132 -11.85 0.99 -17.77
C LEU A 132 -11.26 -0.34 -17.28
N PRO A 133 -10.70 -1.17 -18.18
CA PRO A 133 -10.00 -2.40 -17.80
C PRO A 133 -8.90 -2.09 -16.77
N HIS A 134 -8.74 -2.94 -15.76
CA HIS A 134 -7.82 -2.74 -14.62
C HIS A 134 -6.33 -2.55 -15.00
N GLU A 135 -5.97 -2.80 -16.26
CA GLU A 135 -4.61 -2.66 -16.79
C GLU A 135 -4.35 -1.31 -17.44
N SER A 136 -5.40 -0.55 -17.71
CA SER A 136 -5.31 0.75 -18.34
C SER A 136 -5.18 1.86 -17.29
N TYR A 137 -4.15 2.68 -17.46
CA TYR A 137 -3.97 3.91 -16.69
C TYR A 137 -3.70 5.08 -17.62
N ILE A 138 -3.96 6.28 -17.12
CA ILE A 138 -3.66 7.53 -17.80
C ILE A 138 -2.72 8.36 -16.94
N LEU A 139 -1.88 9.17 -17.58
CA LEU A 139 -0.91 10.02 -16.90
C LEU A 139 -1.45 11.44 -16.77
N LEU A 140 -1.73 11.85 -15.53
CA LEU A 140 -2.34 13.14 -15.21
C LEU A 140 -1.49 13.98 -14.28
N LYS A 141 -1.54 15.30 -14.40
CA LYS A 141 -0.91 16.20 -13.44
C LYS A 141 -1.68 16.17 -12.12
N ALA A 142 -0.99 16.40 -11.00
CA ALA A 142 -1.64 16.49 -9.68
C ALA A 142 -2.78 17.53 -9.67
N ASP A 143 -2.59 18.66 -10.36
CA ASP A 143 -3.58 19.74 -10.47
C ASP A 143 -4.88 19.32 -11.16
N ASN A 144 -4.85 18.20 -11.90
CA ASN A 144 -6.03 17.64 -12.54
C ASN A 144 -6.76 16.61 -11.68
N LEU A 145 -6.33 16.41 -10.43
CA LEU A 145 -6.82 15.38 -9.54
C LEU A 145 -7.33 16.01 -8.24
N GLU A 146 -8.64 15.94 -8.07
CA GLU A 146 -9.28 16.30 -6.83
C GLU A 146 -9.43 15.07 -5.94
N VAL A 147 -8.73 15.03 -4.81
CA VAL A 147 -8.83 13.93 -3.83
C VAL A 147 -10.22 13.93 -3.21
N LEU A 148 -10.88 12.78 -3.26
CA LEU A 148 -12.19 12.56 -2.66
C LEU A 148 -12.06 11.73 -1.38
N PRO A 149 -12.95 11.93 -0.40
CA PRO A 149 -13.01 11.06 0.75
C PRO A 149 -13.35 9.62 0.33
N HIS A 150 -12.91 8.67 1.14
CA HIS A 150 -13.32 7.28 1.01
C HIS A 150 -14.84 7.15 1.17
N ARG A 151 -15.44 6.24 0.39
CA ARG A 151 -16.86 5.85 0.54
C ARG A 151 -17.07 4.76 1.59
N ILE A 152 -16.05 4.52 2.40
CA ILE A 152 -16.06 3.54 3.48
C ILE A 152 -15.55 4.16 4.77
N LEU A 153 -16.01 3.61 5.90
CA LEU A 153 -15.48 3.91 7.22
C LEU A 153 -15.22 2.61 8.00
N LEU A 154 -14.38 2.73 9.04
CA LEU A 154 -14.23 1.69 10.05
C LEU A 154 -15.35 1.82 11.09
N ALA A 155 -16.09 0.73 11.31
CA ALA A 155 -17.20 0.66 12.26
C ALA A 155 -17.03 -0.50 13.24
N LYS A 156 -17.60 -0.37 14.43
CA LYS A 156 -17.88 -1.54 15.28
C LYS A 156 -19.11 -2.25 14.72
N ILE A 157 -18.94 -3.52 14.39
CA ILE A 157 -20.00 -4.39 13.88
C ILE A 157 -20.42 -5.35 15.00
N ALA A 158 -21.73 -5.39 15.25
CA ALA A 158 -22.31 -6.23 16.30
C ALA A 158 -21.89 -7.69 16.13
N GLY A 159 -21.27 -8.27 17.16
CA GLY A 159 -20.82 -9.66 17.17
C GLY A 159 -19.60 -9.97 16.28
N LYS A 160 -19.01 -8.99 15.58
CA LYS A 160 -17.86 -9.20 14.67
C LYS A 160 -16.65 -8.30 14.97
N GLY A 161 -16.70 -7.48 16.01
CA GLY A 161 -15.61 -6.56 16.34
C GLY A 161 -15.57 -5.36 15.41
N MET A 162 -14.41 -5.04 14.83
CA MET A 162 -14.29 -3.95 13.86
C MET A 162 -14.53 -4.47 12.44
N GLY A 163 -15.17 -3.66 11.61
CA GLY A 163 -15.45 -3.96 10.20
C GLY A 163 -15.42 -2.70 9.33
N VAL A 164 -15.71 -2.88 8.04
CA VAL A 164 -15.81 -1.79 7.06
C VAL A 164 -17.28 -1.59 6.68
N GLN A 165 -17.73 -0.34 6.63
CA GLN A 165 -19.12 0.01 6.31
C GLN A 165 -19.18 1.10 5.23
N ALA A 166 -20.18 1.01 4.34
CA ALA A 166 -20.44 2.01 3.31
C ALA A 166 -20.96 3.32 3.93
N VAL A 167 -20.41 4.47 3.53
CA VAL A 167 -20.93 5.80 3.94
C VAL A 167 -21.77 6.49 2.85
N ALA A 168 -21.85 5.88 1.68
CA ALA A 168 -22.70 6.27 0.56
C ALA A 168 -23.01 5.00 -0.24
N ASP A 169 -23.96 5.09 -1.18
CA ASP A 169 -24.19 4.00 -2.13
C ASP A 169 -22.93 3.75 -2.98
N ILE A 170 -22.61 2.47 -3.19
CA ILE A 170 -21.48 2.00 -3.98
C ILE A 170 -22.03 1.12 -5.09
N GLU A 171 -21.69 1.45 -6.34
CA GLU A 171 -22.19 0.72 -7.51
C GLU A 171 -21.40 -0.58 -7.71
N ARG A 172 -22.06 -1.58 -8.30
CA ARG A 172 -21.41 -2.82 -8.71
C ARG A 172 -20.20 -2.53 -9.60
N GLY A 173 -19.06 -3.14 -9.27
CA GLY A 173 -17.79 -2.98 -9.97
C GLY A 173 -16.98 -1.77 -9.52
N GLU A 174 -17.55 -0.85 -8.73
CA GLU A 174 -16.82 0.30 -8.19
C GLU A 174 -15.64 -0.16 -7.34
N LEU A 175 -14.50 0.53 -7.51
CA LEU A 175 -13.31 0.32 -6.71
C LEU A 175 -13.48 1.01 -5.36
N VAL A 176 -13.53 0.20 -4.31
CA VAL A 176 -13.79 0.64 -2.93
C VAL A 176 -12.50 1.03 -2.23
N LEU A 177 -11.46 0.21 -2.39
CA LEU A 177 -10.15 0.39 -1.76
C LEU A 177 -9.07 -0.15 -2.68
N ALA A 178 -7.95 0.53 -2.75
CA ALA A 178 -6.71 -0.02 -3.25
C ALA A 178 -5.60 0.28 -2.28
N GLU A 179 -4.89 -0.76 -1.87
CA GLU A 179 -3.94 -0.66 -0.77
C GLU A 179 -2.64 -1.35 -1.13
N LYS A 180 -1.52 -0.71 -0.81
CA LYS A 180 -0.20 -1.36 -0.83
C LYS A 180 -0.04 -2.16 0.45
N PRO A 181 0.63 -3.31 0.42
CA PRO A 181 0.96 -3.99 1.66
C PRO A 181 1.88 -3.08 2.49
N ALA A 182 1.52 -2.82 3.74
CA ALA A 182 2.35 -2.07 4.68
C ALA A 182 3.67 -2.81 4.93
N LEU A 183 3.61 -4.13 5.06
CA LEU A 183 4.78 -5.00 5.05
C LEU A 183 4.47 -6.32 4.35
N THR A 184 5.52 -7.02 3.94
CA THR A 184 5.43 -8.31 3.25
C THR A 184 6.32 -9.36 3.89
N LEU A 185 5.86 -10.61 3.80
CA LEU A 185 6.67 -11.80 4.05
C LEU A 185 6.67 -12.70 2.83
N SER A 186 7.86 -13.09 2.41
CA SER A 186 8.08 -14.18 1.47
C SER A 186 7.60 -15.51 2.04
N ARG A 187 7.47 -16.52 1.18
CA ARG A 187 7.15 -17.89 1.57
C ARG A 187 8.09 -18.45 2.66
N TRP A 188 9.38 -18.12 2.63
CA TRP A 188 10.33 -18.64 3.62
C TRP A 188 10.15 -17.93 4.97
N GLU A 189 9.91 -16.62 4.99
CA GLU A 189 9.59 -15.85 6.21
C GLU A 189 8.27 -16.30 6.85
N MET A 190 7.32 -16.75 6.02
CA MET A 190 6.06 -17.34 6.49
C MET A 190 6.26 -18.68 7.20
N MET A 191 7.21 -19.50 6.76
CA MET A 191 7.50 -20.80 7.38
C MET A 191 8.45 -20.70 8.58
N ALA A 192 9.22 -19.62 8.66
CA ALA A 192 10.07 -19.35 9.82
C ALA A 192 9.20 -18.98 11.04
N PRO A 193 9.50 -19.47 12.25
CA PRO A 193 8.76 -19.11 13.46
C PRO A 193 9.22 -17.78 14.09
N ASP A 194 10.04 -17.01 13.39
CA ASP A 194 10.76 -15.87 13.96
C ASP A 194 9.84 -14.65 14.19
N GLU A 195 9.66 -14.27 15.46
CA GLU A 195 8.90 -13.09 15.88
C GLU A 195 9.71 -11.80 15.68
N ASP A 196 11.03 -11.85 15.90
CA ASP A 196 11.90 -10.66 15.86
C ASP A 196 11.99 -10.09 14.45
N VAL A 197 12.03 -10.94 13.42
CA VAL A 197 11.98 -10.52 12.01
C VAL A 197 10.71 -9.71 11.71
N LEU A 198 9.56 -10.13 12.23
CA LEU A 198 8.31 -9.42 12.04
C LEU A 198 8.28 -8.12 12.85
N LEU A 199 8.73 -8.15 14.10
CA LEU A 199 8.83 -6.95 14.94
C LEU A 199 9.73 -5.90 14.30
N ASP A 200 10.85 -6.28 13.71
CA ASP A 200 11.75 -5.35 13.01
C ASP A 200 11.10 -4.74 11.77
N LYS A 201 10.31 -5.50 11.01
CA LYS A 201 9.52 -4.96 9.91
C LYS A 201 8.43 -4.00 10.41
N VAL A 202 7.75 -4.34 11.51
CA VAL A 202 6.73 -3.47 12.12
C VAL A 202 7.36 -2.16 12.61
N ARG A 203 8.54 -2.20 13.26
CA ARG A 203 9.27 -1.01 13.72
C ARG A 203 9.68 -0.06 12.58
N GLN A 204 9.80 -0.58 11.35
CA GLN A 204 10.12 0.21 10.17
C GLN A 204 8.91 0.91 9.54
N LEU A 205 7.68 0.55 9.93
CA LEU A 205 6.46 1.23 9.52
C LEU A 205 6.35 2.63 10.15
N GLU A 206 5.50 3.48 9.58
CA GLU A 206 5.17 4.76 10.21
C GLU A 206 4.44 4.54 11.55
N VAL A 207 4.55 5.50 12.48
CA VAL A 207 3.97 5.38 13.83
C VAL A 207 2.46 5.08 13.79
N GLN A 208 1.74 5.69 12.84
CA GLN A 208 0.32 5.45 12.68
C GLN A 208 0.04 4.04 12.13
N GLU A 209 0.85 3.56 11.19
CA GLU A 209 0.74 2.21 10.64
C GLU A 209 1.07 1.14 11.68
N GLN A 210 2.06 1.38 12.55
CA GLN A 210 2.34 0.52 13.71
C GLN A 210 1.12 0.44 14.64
N THR A 211 0.53 1.58 14.97
CA THR A 211 -0.69 1.64 15.79
C THR A 211 -1.83 0.85 15.14
N ASN A 212 -2.02 1.04 13.83
CA ASN A 212 -3.03 0.33 13.06
C ASN A 212 -2.76 -1.18 13.04
N PHE A 213 -1.51 -1.61 12.85
CA PHE A 213 -1.08 -3.00 12.89
C PHE A 213 -1.42 -3.66 14.24
N TRP A 214 -0.99 -3.08 15.36
CA TRP A 214 -1.25 -3.63 16.70
C TRP A 214 -2.74 -3.63 17.08
N SER A 215 -3.55 -2.82 16.40
CA SER A 215 -5.01 -2.81 16.57
C SER A 215 -5.74 -3.92 15.79
N LEU A 216 -5.07 -4.67 14.92
CA LEU A 216 -5.65 -5.80 14.17
C LEU A 216 -5.91 -7.01 15.07
N HIS A 217 -6.75 -7.94 14.60
CA HIS A 217 -7.10 -9.15 15.35
C HIS A 217 -5.90 -10.11 15.41
N ASP A 218 -5.68 -10.75 16.56
CA ASP A 218 -4.72 -11.83 16.73
C ASP A 218 -5.49 -13.04 17.28
N PHE A 219 -5.77 -14.04 16.44
CA PHE A 219 -6.47 -15.23 16.92
C PHE A 219 -5.56 -16.15 17.76
N LYS A 220 -4.23 -15.99 17.66
CA LYS A 220 -3.22 -16.79 18.35
C LYS A 220 -2.87 -16.24 19.73
N GLN A 221 -3.36 -15.05 20.08
CA GLN A 221 -3.10 -14.41 21.38
C GLN A 221 -3.41 -15.36 22.55
N ARG A 222 -2.56 -15.32 23.57
CA ARG A 222 -2.72 -16.05 24.83
C ARG A 222 -2.74 -15.04 25.96
N ASP A 223 -3.69 -15.21 26.89
CA ASP A 223 -3.85 -14.32 28.06
C ASP A 223 -3.96 -12.82 27.70
N GLY A 224 -4.51 -12.52 26.51
CA GLY A 224 -4.69 -11.15 26.01
C GLY A 224 -3.45 -10.49 25.41
N ALA A 225 -2.29 -11.16 25.41
CA ALA A 225 -1.06 -10.65 24.80
C ALA A 225 -1.03 -10.97 23.30
N LYS A 226 -0.97 -9.92 22.46
CA LYS A 226 -0.79 -10.06 21.01
C LYS A 226 0.67 -10.25 20.63
N SER A 227 0.89 -10.88 19.49
CA SER A 227 2.20 -11.02 18.83
C SER A 227 2.13 -10.48 17.41
N ALA A 228 3.27 -10.02 16.87
CA ALA A 228 3.37 -9.60 15.48
C ALA A 228 3.10 -10.79 14.55
N ARG A 229 3.63 -11.98 14.87
CA ARG A 229 3.33 -13.23 14.14
C ARG A 229 1.86 -13.58 14.18
N GLY A 230 1.24 -13.53 15.36
CA GLY A 230 -0.18 -13.81 15.53
C GLY A 230 -1.06 -12.91 14.68
N ILE A 231 -0.81 -11.60 14.73
CA ILE A 231 -1.50 -10.62 13.87
C ILE A 231 -1.25 -10.92 12.40
N PHE A 232 0.01 -11.15 12.01
CA PHE A 232 0.34 -11.38 10.60
C PHE A 232 -0.35 -12.62 10.04
N ASP A 233 -0.21 -13.75 10.72
CA ASP A 233 -0.80 -15.01 10.28
C ASP A 233 -2.34 -15.00 10.29
N THR A 234 -2.95 -14.14 11.11
CA THR A 234 -4.41 -13.98 11.16
C THR A 234 -4.94 -13.18 9.97
N ASN A 235 -4.22 -12.15 9.51
CA ASN A 235 -4.80 -11.14 8.62
C ASN A 235 -4.11 -11.04 7.25
N ALA A 236 -2.92 -11.61 7.08
CA ALA A 236 -2.15 -11.44 5.87
C ALA A 236 -2.86 -12.05 4.66
N ILE A 237 -2.76 -11.34 3.54
CA ILE A 237 -3.38 -11.70 2.28
C ILE A 237 -2.29 -12.10 1.29
N ALA A 238 -2.48 -13.22 0.59
CA ALA A 238 -1.54 -13.65 -0.44
C ALA A 238 -1.47 -12.63 -1.59
N CYS A 239 -0.26 -12.17 -1.86
CA CYS A 239 0.14 -11.36 -3.00
C CYS A 239 0.75 -12.27 -4.07
N GLY A 240 0.15 -12.31 -5.25
CA GLY A 240 0.68 -13.01 -6.42
C GLY A 240 -0.24 -14.10 -6.97
N GLU A 241 0.13 -14.63 -8.13
CA GLU A 241 -0.55 -15.76 -8.74
C GLU A 241 -0.19 -17.05 -8.00
N SER A 242 -1.18 -17.89 -7.71
CA SER A 242 -1.07 -19.08 -6.85
C SER A 242 -0.13 -20.19 -7.36
N THR A 243 0.50 -20.01 -8.52
CA THR A 243 1.35 -21.00 -9.19
C THR A 243 2.85 -20.76 -9.02
N CYS A 244 3.28 -19.60 -8.50
CA CYS A 244 4.70 -19.31 -8.31
C CYS A 244 5.24 -19.81 -6.96
N ARG A 245 6.47 -20.33 -6.95
CA ARG A 245 7.17 -20.71 -5.69
C ARG A 245 7.45 -19.52 -4.78
N ASP A 246 7.32 -18.30 -5.31
CA ASP A 246 7.64 -17.04 -4.67
C ASP A 246 6.40 -16.28 -4.17
N THR A 247 5.31 -16.97 -3.83
CA THR A 247 4.13 -16.31 -3.24
C THR A 247 4.55 -15.50 -2.01
N VAL A 248 4.23 -14.22 -2.04
CA VAL A 248 4.46 -13.28 -0.94
C VAL A 248 3.13 -13.08 -0.23
N ASN A 249 3.12 -12.89 1.08
CA ASN A 249 1.93 -12.46 1.82
C ASN A 249 2.12 -11.00 2.25
N GLY A 250 1.08 -10.21 2.09
CA GLY A 250 1.06 -8.79 2.44
C GLY A 250 0.15 -8.51 3.61
N MET A 251 0.56 -7.58 4.46
CA MET A 251 -0.29 -6.99 5.48
C MET A 251 -0.95 -5.72 4.95
N PHE A 252 -2.28 -5.74 4.84
CA PHE A 252 -3.08 -4.62 4.34
C PHE A 252 -3.89 -4.06 5.51
N LEU A 253 -3.49 -2.94 6.09
CA LEU A 253 -3.99 -2.49 7.40
C LEU A 253 -5.48 -2.16 7.38
N LEU A 254 -5.98 -1.57 6.30
CA LEU A 254 -7.40 -1.32 6.09
C LEU A 254 -8.11 -2.53 5.46
N GLY A 255 -7.47 -3.20 4.50
CA GLY A 255 -7.97 -4.41 3.85
C GLY A 255 -8.23 -5.55 4.82
N SER A 256 -7.44 -5.65 5.89
CA SER A 256 -7.60 -6.62 6.99
C SER A 256 -8.83 -6.34 7.87
N ARG A 257 -9.53 -5.22 7.67
CA ARG A 257 -10.75 -4.88 8.39
C ARG A 257 -12.02 -5.35 7.69
N PHE A 258 -11.92 -5.86 6.46
CA PHE A 258 -13.07 -6.45 5.78
C PHE A 258 -13.39 -7.79 6.42
N ASN A 259 -14.56 -7.90 7.03
CA ASN A 259 -15.03 -9.14 7.67
C ASN A 259 -15.40 -10.21 6.65
N HIS A 260 -15.56 -11.44 7.14
CA HIS A 260 -16.01 -12.56 6.32
C HIS A 260 -17.53 -12.56 6.08
N SER A 261 -17.92 -12.90 4.84
CA SER A 261 -19.23 -13.45 4.51
C SER A 261 -19.09 -14.61 3.52
N CYS A 262 -19.88 -15.68 3.67
CA CYS A 262 -19.96 -16.75 2.67
C CYS A 262 -20.69 -16.28 1.39
N ARG A 263 -21.36 -15.13 1.43
CA ARG A 263 -21.86 -14.37 0.27
C ARG A 263 -21.27 -12.97 0.34
N PRO A 264 -20.02 -12.78 -0.10
CA PRO A 264 -19.34 -11.51 -0.01
C PRO A 264 -19.95 -10.51 -0.99
N ASN A 265 -19.94 -9.23 -0.62
CA ASN A 265 -20.33 -8.12 -1.49
C ASN A 265 -19.11 -7.36 -2.04
N VAL A 266 -17.90 -7.73 -1.62
CA VAL A 266 -16.63 -7.20 -2.14
C VAL A 266 -15.74 -8.34 -2.61
N ASN A 267 -15.19 -8.19 -3.81
CA ASN A 267 -14.14 -9.06 -4.34
C ASN A 267 -12.78 -8.38 -4.21
N ARG A 268 -11.74 -9.16 -3.95
CA ARG A 268 -10.36 -8.67 -3.88
C ARG A 268 -9.50 -9.28 -5.00
N VAL A 269 -8.59 -8.48 -5.55
CA VAL A 269 -7.69 -8.90 -6.63
C VAL A 269 -6.32 -8.27 -6.42
N TRP A 270 -5.29 -9.11 -6.37
CA TRP A 270 -3.90 -8.64 -6.39
C TRP A 270 -3.51 -8.20 -7.81
N LYS A 271 -3.02 -6.97 -7.95
CA LYS A 271 -2.48 -6.47 -9.22
C LYS A 271 -0.97 -6.32 -9.18
N GLN A 272 -0.28 -7.35 -9.67
CA GLN A 272 1.19 -7.42 -9.68
C GLN A 272 1.86 -6.20 -10.31
N SER A 273 1.33 -5.67 -11.42
CA SER A 273 1.91 -4.52 -12.13
C SER A 273 1.84 -3.21 -11.32
N LEU A 274 0.98 -3.15 -10.31
CA LEU A 274 0.80 -1.97 -9.45
C LEU A 274 1.32 -2.20 -8.02
N GLY A 275 1.49 -3.46 -7.62
CA GLY A 275 1.82 -3.81 -6.24
C GLY A 275 0.69 -3.45 -5.27
N LEU A 276 -0.57 -3.62 -5.69
CA LEU A 276 -1.77 -3.23 -4.94
C LEU A 276 -2.73 -4.42 -4.80
N GLU A 277 -3.37 -4.54 -3.65
CA GLU A 277 -4.62 -5.29 -3.50
C GLU A 277 -5.77 -4.34 -3.82
N LEU A 278 -6.62 -4.73 -4.78
CA LEU A 278 -7.78 -3.96 -5.22
C LEU A 278 -9.06 -4.60 -4.68
N PHE A 279 -9.92 -3.81 -4.05
CA PHE A 279 -11.20 -4.25 -3.50
C PHE A 279 -12.33 -3.62 -4.32
N HIS A 280 -13.09 -4.44 -5.04
CA HIS A 280 -14.19 -4.01 -5.90
C HIS A 280 -15.53 -4.50 -5.35
N ALA A 281 -16.55 -3.66 -5.43
CA ALA A 281 -17.92 -4.06 -5.13
C ALA A 281 -18.38 -5.15 -6.13
N ALA A 282 -18.82 -6.30 -5.62
CA ALA A 282 -19.32 -7.41 -6.43
C ALA A 282 -20.79 -7.23 -6.82
N ILE A 283 -21.52 -6.42 -6.05
CA ILE A 283 -22.94 -6.06 -6.20
C ILE A 283 -23.11 -4.57 -5.89
N ASP A 284 -24.30 -4.01 -6.11
CA ASP A 284 -24.63 -2.70 -5.56
C ASP A 284 -24.73 -2.79 -4.04
N ILE A 285 -24.10 -1.84 -3.33
CA ILE A 285 -23.99 -1.82 -1.87
C ILE A 285 -24.62 -0.52 -1.38
N PRO A 286 -25.81 -0.58 -0.75
CA PRO A 286 -26.44 0.60 -0.16
C PRO A 286 -25.61 1.20 0.97
N GLN A 287 -25.74 2.51 1.18
CA GLN A 287 -25.18 3.20 2.34
C GLN A 287 -25.54 2.48 3.65
N GLY A 288 -24.58 2.40 4.57
CA GLY A 288 -24.73 1.73 5.86
C GLY A 288 -24.59 0.21 5.80
N THR A 289 -24.39 -0.40 4.63
CA THR A 289 -24.13 -1.83 4.53
C THR A 289 -22.68 -2.16 4.95
N GLU A 290 -22.48 -3.28 5.66
CA GLU A 290 -21.14 -3.81 5.95
C GLU A 290 -20.52 -4.39 4.67
N LEU A 291 -19.25 -4.07 4.41
CA LEU A 291 -18.48 -4.63 3.31
C LEU A 291 -17.73 -5.87 3.78
N CYS A 292 -18.00 -7.00 3.14
CA CYS A 292 -17.44 -8.30 3.47
C CYS A 292 -16.72 -8.92 2.27
N ILE A 293 -15.59 -9.58 2.54
CA ILE A 293 -14.86 -10.44 1.61
C ILE A 293 -15.03 -11.92 2.00
N TYR A 294 -14.55 -12.84 1.17
CA TYR A 294 -14.43 -14.25 1.54
C TYR A 294 -13.02 -14.54 2.08
N TYR A 295 -12.92 -15.30 3.18
CA TYR A 295 -11.64 -15.73 3.74
C TYR A 295 -11.22 -17.10 3.22
N GLN A 296 -12.16 -17.84 2.63
CA GLN A 296 -12.01 -19.21 2.17
C GLN A 296 -12.90 -19.46 0.96
N ASP A 297 -12.78 -20.63 0.34
CA ASP A 297 -13.60 -20.98 -0.81
C ASP A 297 -15.09 -21.01 -0.45
N VAL A 298 -15.89 -20.22 -1.17
CA VAL A 298 -17.34 -20.14 -0.95
C VAL A 298 -18.08 -21.37 -1.49
N ARG A 299 -17.42 -22.20 -2.31
CA ARG A 299 -17.98 -23.42 -2.91
C ARG A 299 -18.01 -24.60 -1.95
N ASP A 300 -17.22 -24.57 -0.88
CA ASP A 300 -17.20 -25.61 0.15
C ASP A 300 -18.55 -25.74 0.85
N SER A 301 -18.85 -26.90 1.43
CA SER A 301 -20.10 -27.10 2.18
C SER A 301 -20.17 -26.19 3.41
N ARG A 302 -21.39 -25.93 3.93
CA ARG A 302 -21.57 -25.17 5.18
C ARG A 302 -20.71 -25.73 6.33
N ARG A 303 -20.60 -27.06 6.44
CA ARG A 303 -19.82 -27.72 7.49
C ARG A 303 -18.33 -27.43 7.35
N GLU A 304 -17.78 -27.59 6.15
CA GLU A 304 -16.36 -27.31 5.85
C GLU A 304 -16.03 -25.84 6.10
N ARG A 305 -16.90 -24.95 5.59
CA ARG A 305 -16.75 -23.51 5.80
C ARG A 305 -16.73 -23.12 7.28
N GLN A 306 -17.61 -23.69 8.10
CA GLN A 306 -17.64 -23.40 9.54
C GLN A 306 -16.41 -23.97 10.25
N ALA A 307 -16.01 -25.19 9.91
CA ALA A 307 -14.84 -25.83 10.52
C ALA A 307 -13.55 -25.05 10.23
N GLU A 308 -13.39 -24.55 9.00
CA GLU A 308 -12.21 -23.76 8.63
C GLU A 308 -12.19 -22.39 9.31
N LEU A 309 -13.32 -21.68 9.38
CA LEU A 309 -13.41 -20.40 10.11
C LEU A 309 -13.15 -20.56 11.60
N GLU A 310 -13.64 -21.63 12.21
CA GLU A 310 -13.35 -21.92 13.62
C GLU A 310 -11.87 -22.23 13.82
N ARG A 311 -11.27 -23.05 12.94
CA ARG A 311 -9.87 -23.47 13.02
C ARG A 311 -8.89 -22.30 12.83
N ALA A 312 -9.15 -21.44 11.85
CA ALA A 312 -8.22 -20.39 11.41
C ALA A 312 -8.53 -19.00 12.00
N PHE A 313 -9.78 -18.74 12.42
CA PHE A 313 -10.21 -17.42 12.87
C PHE A 313 -11.00 -17.43 14.20
N ARG A 314 -11.35 -18.61 14.73
CA ARG A 314 -12.08 -18.80 16.00
C ARG A 314 -13.42 -18.10 16.07
N PHE A 315 -14.21 -18.20 15.00
CA PHE A 315 -15.60 -17.74 15.02
C PHE A 315 -16.53 -18.65 14.22
N THR A 316 -17.79 -18.70 14.64
CA THR A 316 -18.89 -19.31 13.89
C THR A 316 -19.54 -18.27 12.97
N CYS A 317 -19.58 -18.53 11.67
CA CYS A 317 -20.17 -17.60 10.71
C CYS A 317 -21.70 -17.58 10.83
N ALA A 318 -22.28 -16.39 10.99
CA ALA A 318 -23.72 -16.15 11.00
C ALA A 318 -24.20 -15.31 9.82
N CYS A 319 -23.46 -15.31 8.70
CA CYS A 319 -23.88 -14.59 7.48
C CYS A 319 -25.18 -15.16 6.90
N GLU A 320 -25.80 -14.43 5.96
CA GLU A 320 -27.10 -14.80 5.36
C GLU A 320 -27.13 -16.23 4.79
N VAL A 321 -26.01 -16.76 4.28
CA VAL A 321 -25.93 -18.13 3.77
C VAL A 321 -25.85 -19.15 4.90
N CYS A 322 -25.13 -18.82 5.97
CA CYS A 322 -24.95 -19.72 7.11
C CYS A 322 -26.12 -19.67 8.09
N SER A 323 -26.95 -18.63 8.06
CA SER A 323 -28.18 -18.55 8.86
C SER A 323 -29.36 -19.28 8.21
N LEU A 324 -29.26 -19.69 6.94
CA LEU A 324 -30.29 -20.50 6.28
C LEU A 324 -30.54 -21.81 7.05
N THR A 325 -31.81 -22.17 7.13
CA THR A 325 -32.30 -23.44 7.66
C THR A 325 -32.79 -24.33 6.50
N GLY A 326 -32.67 -25.65 6.66
CA GLY A 326 -33.06 -26.63 5.63
C GLY A 326 -31.87 -27.38 5.00
N ARG A 327 -32.18 -28.43 4.22
CA ARG A 327 -31.18 -29.19 3.46
C ARG A 327 -30.87 -28.46 2.16
N ALA A 328 -29.61 -28.43 1.75
CA ALA A 328 -29.25 -28.02 0.40
C ALA A 328 -29.93 -28.97 -0.60
N GLN A 329 -30.64 -28.42 -1.57
CA GLN A 329 -31.15 -29.15 -2.73
C GLN A 329 -30.08 -29.23 -3.81
#